data_AF-A0A7L5E0D8-F1
#
_entry.id   AF-A0A7L5E0D8-F1
#
_cell.length_a   1.000
_cell.length_b   1.000
_cell.length_c   1.000
_cell.angle_alpha   90.00
_cell.angle_beta   90.00
_cell.angle_gamma   90.00
#
_symmetry.space_group_name_H-M   'P 1'
#
loop_
_entity.id
_entity.type
_entity.pdbx_description
1 polymer ?
#
loop_
_entity_poly.entity_id
_entity_poly.type
_entity_poly.pdbx_seq_one_letter_code
_entity_poly.pdbx_strand_id
1 'polypeptide(L)'
;MWRLRECALNDEQLAAAIGVSSSVIRSRRAKPDLWKLSDINRLSSYFNMPTTACVQLDQLLKEIPQQWMTLPLRERRRYERLVPIKKSQFHAYNVSDWPVHHLLKMHQNLILNEELAS
;
A
#
# COMPACT_ATOMS: atom_id res chain seq x y z
N MET A 1 10.75 -2.23 6.19
CA MET A 1 9.45 -2.92 6.39
C MET A 1 9.32 -3.20 7.88
N TRP A 2 8.40 -2.53 8.56
CA TRP A 2 8.16 -2.72 10.00
C TRP A 2 7.91 -4.21 10.27
N ARG A 3 8.75 -4.86 11.07
CA ARG A 3 8.59 -6.27 11.37
C ARG A 3 7.47 -6.41 12.40
N LEU A 4 6.24 -6.53 11.93
CA LEU A 4 5.07 -6.79 12.78
C LEU A 4 5.18 -8.05 13.64
N ARG A 5 6.12 -8.96 13.31
CA ARG A 5 6.53 -10.08 14.17
C ARG A 5 7.23 -9.64 15.47
N GLU A 6 7.84 -8.47 15.48
CA GLU A 6 8.54 -7.87 16.63
C GLU A 6 7.64 -6.88 17.39
N CYS A 7 6.37 -6.75 17.00
CA CYS A 7 5.40 -5.93 17.71
C CYS A 7 5.10 -6.58 19.08
N ALA A 8 5.41 -5.87 20.16
CA ALA A 8 5.20 -6.33 21.53
C ALA A 8 3.71 -6.51 21.90
N LEU A 9 2.79 -6.00 21.08
CA LEU A 9 1.35 -6.16 21.29
C LEU A 9 0.91 -7.57 20.91
N ASN A 10 0.06 -8.18 21.76
CA ASN A 10 -0.63 -9.42 21.41
C ASN A 10 -1.73 -9.18 20.36
N ASP A 11 -2.37 -10.25 19.87
CA ASP A 11 -3.37 -10.13 18.81
C ASP A 11 -4.57 -9.25 19.19
N GLU A 12 -5.00 -9.28 20.45
CA GLU A 12 -6.14 -8.51 20.95
C GLU A 12 -5.81 -7.03 21.09
N GLN A 13 -4.63 -6.72 21.64
CA GLN A 13 -4.14 -5.35 21.76
C GLN A 13 -3.95 -4.72 20.37
N LEU A 14 -3.39 -5.47 19.42
CA LEU A 14 -3.20 -5.00 18.05
C LEU A 14 -4.53 -4.86 17.31
N ALA A 15 -5.48 -5.77 17.56
CA ALA A 15 -6.83 -5.71 17.01
C ALA A 15 -7.58 -4.46 17.49
N ALA A 16 -7.50 -4.17 18.79
CA ALA A 16 -8.06 -2.97 19.40
C ALA A 16 -7.42 -1.70 18.82
N ALA A 17 -6.09 -1.67 18.68
CA ALA A 17 -5.34 -0.52 18.17
C ALA A 17 -5.75 -0.10 16.75
N ILE A 18 -6.15 -1.05 15.90
CA ILE A 18 -6.55 -0.77 14.51
C ILE A 18 -8.04 -1.00 14.23
N GLY A 19 -8.85 -1.30 15.24
CA GLY A 19 -10.29 -1.48 15.10
C GLY A 19 -10.71 -2.66 14.20
N VAL A 20 -10.07 -3.82 14.38
CA VAL A 20 -10.43 -5.07 13.68
C VAL A 20 -10.58 -6.21 14.70
N SER A 21 -10.95 -7.42 14.26
CA SER A 21 -10.96 -8.59 15.14
C SER A 21 -9.57 -9.22 15.30
N SER A 22 -9.34 -9.88 16.43
CA SER A 22 -8.11 -10.64 16.68
C SER A 22 -7.89 -11.76 15.64
N SER A 23 -8.97 -12.31 15.08
CA SER A 23 -8.88 -13.28 13.98
C SER A 23 -8.26 -12.68 12.72
N VAL A 24 -8.63 -11.43 12.37
CA VAL A 24 -8.04 -10.70 11.24
C VAL A 24 -6.55 -10.43 11.49
N ILE A 25 -6.16 -10.09 12.71
CA ILE A 25 -4.74 -9.94 13.08
C ILE A 25 -3.97 -11.23 12.90
N ARG A 26 -4.50 -12.38 13.36
CA ARG A 26 -3.86 -13.69 13.16
C ARG A 26 -3.65 -14.00 11.69
N SER A 27 -4.67 -13.78 10.85
CA SER A 27 -4.56 -13.98 9.41
C SER A 27 -3.48 -13.09 8.79
N ARG A 28 -3.41 -11.82 9.20
CA ARG A 28 -2.41 -10.85 8.72
C ARG A 28 -0.99 -11.12 9.21
N ARG A 29 -0.81 -11.69 10.40
CA ARG A 29 0.48 -12.14 10.91
C ARG A 29 0.98 -13.38 10.16
N ALA A 30 0.07 -14.32 9.87
CA ALA A 30 0.38 -15.50 9.07
C ALA A 30 0.67 -15.15 7.59
N LYS A 31 -0.06 -14.18 7.04
CA LYS A 31 0.09 -13.69 5.66
C LYS A 31 0.26 -12.17 5.64
N PRO A 32 1.51 -11.67 5.69
CA PRO A 32 1.80 -10.23 5.67
C PRO A 32 1.27 -9.48 4.45
N ASP A 33 0.95 -10.17 3.36
CA ASP A 33 0.39 -9.53 2.15
C ASP A 33 -1.05 -9.04 2.32
N LEU A 34 -1.73 -9.46 3.38
CA LEU A 34 -3.11 -9.06 3.71
C LEU A 34 -3.21 -7.72 4.45
N TRP A 35 -2.07 -7.11 4.78
CA TRP A 35 -2.05 -5.76 5.34
C TRP A 35 -2.47 -4.74 4.29
N LYS A 36 -3.22 -3.74 4.74
CA LYS A 36 -3.72 -2.66 3.88
C LYS A 36 -3.16 -1.30 4.32
N LEU A 37 -3.20 -0.31 3.43
CA LEU A 37 -2.70 1.03 3.70
C LEU A 37 -3.44 1.68 4.90
N SER A 38 -4.75 1.47 5.01
CA SER A 38 -5.50 1.97 6.18
C SER A 38 -5.03 1.33 7.50
N ASP A 39 -4.64 0.06 7.50
CA ASP A 39 -4.09 -0.59 8.69
C ASP A 39 -2.76 0.07 9.09
N ILE A 40 -1.90 0.37 8.11
CA ILE A 40 -0.63 1.07 8.36
C ILE A 40 -0.88 2.47 8.91
N ASN A 41 -1.86 3.21 8.37
CA ASN A 41 -2.24 4.54 8.87
C ASN A 41 -2.77 4.51 10.31
N ARG A 42 -3.52 3.46 10.68
CA ARG A 42 -4.01 3.29 12.06
C ARG A 42 -2.86 2.93 13.01
N LEU A 43 -1.97 2.03 12.60
CA LEU A 43 -0.79 1.69 13.40
C LEU A 43 0.16 2.86 13.59
N SER A 44 0.42 3.64 12.54
CA SER A 44 1.29 4.80 12.63
C SER A 44 0.69 5.87 13.56
N SER A 45 -0.62 6.07 13.51
CA SER A 45 -1.33 6.92 14.48
C SER A 45 -1.22 6.38 15.91
N TYR A 46 -1.43 5.08 16.12
CA TYR A 46 -1.33 4.45 17.44
C TYR A 46 0.08 4.56 18.06
N PHE A 47 1.13 4.39 17.26
CA PHE A 47 2.52 4.47 17.69
C PHE A 47 3.11 5.88 17.60
N ASN A 48 2.31 6.91 17.31
CA ASN A 48 2.76 8.29 17.09
C ASN A 48 3.91 8.41 16.08
N MET A 49 3.90 7.59 15.03
CA MET A 49 4.90 7.64 13.97
C MET A 49 4.53 8.69 12.91
N PRO A 50 5.53 9.32 12.26
CA PRO A 50 5.27 10.21 11.15
C PRO A 50 4.48 9.51 10.04
N THR A 51 3.28 10.04 9.75
CA THR A 51 2.38 9.49 8.73
C THR A 51 2.53 10.18 7.38
N THR A 52 3.38 11.20 7.28
CA THR A 52 3.52 12.08 6.12
C THR A 52 3.69 11.30 4.81
N ALA A 53 4.55 10.28 4.82
CA ALA A 53 4.78 9.42 3.66
C ALA A 53 3.55 8.58 3.27
N CYS A 54 2.80 8.06 4.25
CA CYS A 54 1.60 7.25 3.97
C CYS A 54 0.43 8.12 3.50
N VAL A 55 0.29 9.34 4.05
CA VAL A 55 -0.71 10.33 3.61
C VAL A 55 -0.41 10.80 2.19
N GLN A 56 0.85 11.16 1.89
CA GLN A 56 1.29 11.53 0.55
C GLN A 56 1.05 10.38 -0.44
N LEU A 57 1.37 9.15 -0.05
CA LEU A 57 1.13 7.98 -0.88
C LEU A 57 -0.36 7.76 -1.16
N ASP A 58 -1.22 7.84 -0.15
CA ASP A 58 -2.67 7.70 -0.32
C ASP A 58 -3.24 8.74 -1.28
N GLN A 59 -2.77 9.99 -1.16
CA GLN A 59 -3.18 11.06 -2.06
C GLN A 59 -2.73 10.83 -3.50
N LEU A 60 -1.46 10.46 -3.70
CA LEU A 60 -0.93 10.13 -5.03
C LEU A 60 -1.70 8.97 -5.68
N LEU A 61 -2.00 7.90 -4.94
CA LEU A 61 -2.75 6.75 -5.45
C LEU A 61 -4.14 7.11 -5.97
N LYS A 62 -4.79 8.10 -5.35
CA LYS A 62 -6.09 8.63 -5.78
C LYS A 62 -5.99 9.47 -7.06
N GLU A 63 -4.87 10.15 -7.26
CA GLU A 63 -4.63 11.03 -8.42
C GLU A 63 -4.15 10.26 -9.66
N ILE A 64 -3.40 9.16 -9.49
CA ILE A 64 -2.82 8.37 -10.59
C ILE A 64 -3.84 8.01 -11.69
N PRO A 65 -5.05 7.52 -11.40
CA PRO A 65 -6.00 7.16 -12.45
C PRO A 65 -6.39 8.33 -13.36
N GLN A 66 -6.51 9.54 -12.79
CA GLN A 66 -6.82 10.75 -13.56
C GLN A 66 -5.63 11.18 -14.40
N GLN A 67 -4.43 11.19 -13.82
CA GLN A 67 -3.18 11.49 -14.53
C GLN A 67 -2.93 10.51 -15.69
N TRP A 68 -3.23 9.23 -15.51
CA TRP A 68 -3.12 8.23 -16.59
C TRP A 68 -4.01 8.52 -17.78
N MET A 69 -5.20 9.11 -17.58
CA MET A 69 -6.09 9.46 -18.68
C MET A 69 -5.55 10.62 -19.51
N THR A 70 -4.76 11.51 -18.92
CA THR A 70 -4.15 12.66 -19.61
C THR A 70 -2.83 12.32 -20.30
N LEU A 71 -2.20 11.19 -19.98
CA LEU A 71 -0.94 10.77 -20.61
C LEU A 71 -1.12 10.37 -22.08
N PRO A 72 -0.16 10.72 -22.96
CA PRO A 72 -0.07 10.17 -24.31
C PRO A 72 -0.03 8.64 -24.30
N LEU A 73 -0.61 8.00 -25.33
CA LEU A 73 -0.76 6.54 -25.40
C LEU A 73 0.56 5.77 -25.21
N ARG A 74 1.67 6.30 -25.75
CA ARG A 74 3.00 5.69 -25.63
C ARG A 74 3.49 5.67 -24.18
N GLU A 75 3.32 6.78 -23.47
CA GLU A 75 3.73 6.91 -22.06
C GLU A 75 2.82 6.08 -21.16
N ARG A 76 1.51 6.13 -21.39
CA ARG A 76 0.55 5.28 -20.67
C ARG A 76 0.93 3.80 -20.76
N ARG A 77 1.20 3.30 -21.97
CA ARG A 77 1.66 1.91 -22.18
C ARG A 77 2.98 1.61 -21.49
N ARG A 78 3.88 2.59 -21.35
CA ARG A 78 5.12 2.43 -20.58
C ARG A 78 4.80 2.24 -19.11
N TYR A 79 4.01 3.14 -18.50
CA TYR A 79 3.62 3.03 -17.09
C TYR A 79 2.82 1.75 -16.78
N GLU A 80 1.91 1.34 -17.66
CA GLU A 80 1.15 0.09 -17.50
C GLU A 80 2.04 -1.16 -17.49
N ARG A 81 3.22 -1.12 -18.12
CA ARG A 81 4.21 -2.22 -18.03
C ARG A 81 4.97 -2.20 -16.71
N LEU A 82 5.19 -1.02 -16.14
CA LEU A 82 5.93 -0.83 -14.90
C LEU A 82 5.07 -1.15 -13.66
N VAL A 83 3.79 -0.80 -13.74
CA VAL A 83 2.85 -0.99 -12.64
C VAL A 83 2.15 -2.35 -12.81
N PRO A 84 2.33 -3.30 -11.87
CA PRO A 84 1.80 -4.66 -12.00
C PRO A 84 0.29 -4.76 -11.75
N ILE A 85 -0.44 -3.64 -11.79
CA ILE A 85 -1.83 -3.50 -11.39
C ILE A 85 -2.61 -2.88 -12.52
N LYS A 86 -3.71 -3.53 -12.90
CA LYS A 86 -4.58 -3.07 -13.99
C LYS A 86 -5.37 -1.84 -13.55
N LYS A 87 -5.76 -1.00 -14.52
CA LYS A 87 -6.62 0.18 -14.28
C LYS A 87 -7.89 -0.13 -13.49
N SER A 88 -8.54 -1.27 -13.76
CA SER A 88 -9.74 -1.70 -13.03
C SER A 88 -9.47 -1.97 -11.54
N GLN A 89 -8.29 -2.49 -11.21
CA GLN A 89 -7.87 -2.74 -9.84
C GLN A 89 -7.54 -1.44 -9.10
N PHE A 90 -6.95 -0.45 -9.77
CA PHE A 90 -6.74 0.89 -9.21
C PHE A 90 -8.06 1.49 -8.69
N HIS A 91 -9.10 1.44 -9.52
CA HIS A 91 -10.40 1.96 -9.10
C HIS A 91 -10.96 1.19 -7.90
N ALA A 92 -10.89 -0.14 -7.93
CA ALA A 92 -11.34 -0.98 -6.82
C ALA A 92 -10.57 -0.67 -5.52
N TYR A 93 -9.25 -0.50 -5.58
CA TYR A 93 -8.43 -0.22 -4.40
C TYR A 93 -8.58 1.21 -3.88
N ASN A 94 -8.78 2.20 -4.76
CA ASN A 94 -9.11 3.57 -4.34
C ASN A 94 -10.47 3.68 -3.64
N VAL A 95 -11.42 2.79 -3.96
CA VAL A 95 -12.73 2.73 -3.28
C VAL A 95 -12.67 1.92 -1.98
N SER A 96 -11.94 0.80 -1.98
CA SER A 96 -11.93 -0.14 -0.86
C SER A 96 -10.74 0.06 0.07
N ASP A 97 -9.54 -0.33 -0.36
CA ASP A 97 -8.27 -0.05 0.29
C ASP A 97 -7.13 -0.58 -0.59
N TRP A 98 -5.90 -0.14 -0.30
CA TRP A 98 -4.70 -0.59 -0.98
C TRP A 98 -3.98 -1.72 -0.23
N PRO A 99 -3.81 -2.91 -0.83
CA PRO A 99 -2.96 -3.94 -0.25
C PRO A 99 -1.48 -3.49 -0.25
N VAL A 100 -0.81 -3.62 0.89
CA VAL A 100 0.58 -3.15 1.05
C VAL A 100 1.54 -3.87 0.10
N HIS A 101 1.35 -5.17 -0.14
CA HIS A 101 2.20 -5.95 -1.06
C HIS A 101 2.19 -5.37 -2.49
N HIS A 102 1.06 -4.83 -2.93
CA HIS A 102 0.91 -4.20 -4.24
C HIS A 102 1.70 -2.88 -4.31
N LEU A 103 1.65 -2.07 -3.25
CA LEU A 103 2.43 -0.83 -3.14
C LEU A 103 3.94 -1.12 -3.13
N LEU A 104 4.36 -2.15 -2.39
CA LEU A 104 5.77 -2.57 -2.36
C LEU A 104 6.26 -3.05 -3.72
N LYS A 105 5.43 -3.82 -4.44
CA LYS A 105 5.78 -4.30 -5.78
C LYS A 105 5.88 -3.14 -6.79
N MET A 106 5.02 -2.13 -6.70
CA MET A 106 5.15 -0.92 -7.51
C MET A 106 6.47 -0.22 -7.23
N HIS A 107 6.78 0.03 -5.96
CA HIS A 107 8.03 0.69 -5.55
C HIS A 107 9.27 -0.07 -6.06
N GLN A 108 9.30 -1.39 -5.91
CA GLN A 108 10.38 -2.23 -6.44
C GLN A 108 10.54 -2.11 -7.95
N ASN A 109 9.42 -2.18 -8.70
CA ASN A 109 9.47 -2.05 -10.15
C ASN A 109 9.93 -0.65 -10.60
N LEU A 110 9.55 0.41 -9.89
CA LEU A 110 9.96 1.78 -10.20
C LEU A 110 11.47 1.96 -9.99
N ILE A 111 12.00 1.51 -8.84
CA ILE A 111 13.45 1.57 -8.54
C ILE A 111 14.25 0.80 -9.58
N LEU A 112 13.87 -0.46 -9.86
CA LEU A 112 14.59 -1.30 -10.83
C LEU A 112 14.64 -0.67 -12.23
N ASN A 113 13.65 0.14 -12.60
CA ASN A 113 13.66 0.83 -13.90
C ASN A 113 14.46 2.13 -13.89
N GLU A 114 14.59 2.82 -12.76
CA GLU A 114 15.51 3.96 -12.63
C GLU A 114 16.97 3.50 -12.72
N GLU A 115 17.29 2.37 -12.09
CA GLU A 115 18.62 1.76 -12.16
C GLU A 115 18.99 1.28 -13.56
N LEU A 116 18.02 0.76 -14.34
CA LEU A 116 18.25 0.32 -15.73
C LEU A 116 18.31 1.48 -16.74
N ALA A 117 17.86 2.67 -16.36
CA ALA A 117 17.86 3.87 -17.20
C ALA A 117 19.07 4.79 -16.94
N SER A 118 19.87 4.49 -15.90
CA SER A 118 21.08 5.21 -15.48
C SER A 118 22.34 4.53 -16.01
#